data_AF-A0A9P0PIS7-F1
#
_entry.id   AF-A0A9P0PIS7-F1
#
_cell.length_a   1.000
_cell.length_b   1.000
_cell.length_c   1.000
_cell.angle_alpha   90.00
_cell.angle_beta   90.00
_cell.angle_gamma   90.00
#
_symmetry.space_group_name_H-M   'P 1'
#
loop_
_entity.id
_entity.type
_entity.pdbx_description
1 polymer ?
#
loop_
_entity_poly.entity_id
_entity_poly.type
_entity_poly.pdbx_seq_one_letter_code
_entity_poly.pdbx_strand_id
1 'polypeptide(L)' 'MDCPPQSPGVNPIELLWDELDRQVKNVHVTIEKQLFDRLNVAWDNIATESLQKLVRCLPRIWDAIIKA' A
#
# COMPACT_ATOMS: atom_id res chain seq x y z
N MET A 1 5.09 -19.99 -3.20
CA MET A 1 5.20 -18.59 -2.69
C MET A 1 3.76 -18.17 -2.51
N ASP A 2 3.15 -18.64 -1.43
CA ASP A 2 1.70 -18.58 -1.26
C ASP A 2 1.45 -17.87 0.06
N CYS A 3 1.04 -16.61 -0.04
CA CYS A 3 0.59 -15.85 1.12
C CYS A 3 -0.68 -16.54 1.65
N PRO A 4 -0.81 -16.79 2.96
CA PRO A 4 -2.01 -17.42 3.48
C PRO A 4 -3.24 -16.51 3.24
N PRO A 5 -4.39 -17.09 2.86
CA PRO A 5 -5.59 -16.35 2.46
C PRO A 5 -6.26 -15.53 3.58
N GLN A 6 -5.72 -15.53 4.80
CA GLN A 6 -6.30 -14.86 5.98
C GLN A 6 -5.32 -13.95 6.73
N SER A 7 -4.32 -13.36 6.07
CA SER A 7 -3.48 -12.30 6.66
C SER A 7 -3.83 -10.91 6.11
N PRO A 8 -4.97 -10.31 6.54
CA PRO A 8 -5.48 -9.05 6.01
C PRO A 8 -4.61 -7.82 6.33
N GLY A 9 -3.62 -7.93 7.24
CA GLY A 9 -2.70 -6.82 7.55
C GLY A 9 -1.32 -6.95 6.93
N VAL A 10 -1.09 -7.94 6.05
CA VAL A 10 0.25 -8.44 5.80
C VAL A 10 0.57 -8.75 4.33
N ASN A 11 -0.39 -8.48 3.45
CA ASN A 11 -0.19 -8.57 2.01
C ASN A 11 0.56 -7.31 1.52
N PRO A 12 1.66 -7.43 0.75
CA PRO A 12 2.32 -6.28 0.11
C PRO A 12 1.38 -5.31 -0.60
N ILE A 13 0.30 -5.83 -1.18
CA ILE A 13 -0.69 -5.01 -1.88
C ILE A 13 -1.46 -4.13 -0.89
N GLU A 14 -1.80 -4.63 0.30
CA GLU A 14 -2.46 -3.84 1.35
C GLU A 14 -1.54 -2.73 1.88
N LEU A 15 -0.24 -3.01 2.03
CA LEU A 15 0.74 -1.99 2.44
C LEU A 15 0.90 -0.90 1.37
N LEU A 16 0.77 -1.25 0.09
CA LEU A 16 0.76 -0.28 -1.00
C LEU A 16 -0.51 0.57 -0.98
N TRP A 17 -1.66 -0.05 -0.74
CA TRP A 17 -2.93 0.67 -0.56
C TRP A 17 -2.90 1.60 0.65
N ASP A 18 -2.28 1.20 1.77
CA ASP A 18 -2.09 2.04 2.95
C ASP A 18 -1.23 3.28 2.65
N GLU A 19 -0.16 3.12 1.87
CA GLU A 19 0.67 4.28 1.46
C GLU A 19 -0.10 5.21 0.53
N LEU A 20 -0.88 4.65 -0.40
CA LEU A 20 -1.73 5.43 -1.30
C LEU A 20 -2.82 6.18 -0.50
N ASP A 21 -3.51 5.51 0.42
CA ASP A 21 -4.52 6.10 1.30
C ASP A 21 -3.91 7.26 2.09
N ARG A 22 -2.74 7.05 2.71
CA ARG A 22 -2.05 8.11 3.48
C ARG A 22 -1.77 9.36 2.65
N GLN A 23 -1.46 9.21 1.36
CA GLN A 23 -1.21 10.35 0.46
C GLN A 23 -2.48 11.09 0.06
N VAL A 24 -3.62 10.40 -0.07
CA VAL A 24 -4.89 11.02 -0.48
C VAL A 24 -5.81 11.40 0.69
N LYS A 25 -5.56 10.90 1.90
CA LYS A 25 -6.40 11.06 3.09
C LYS A 25 -6.68 12.51 3.50
N ASN A 26 -5.75 13.41 3.20
CA ASN A 26 -5.87 14.83 3.53
C ASN A 26 -6.39 15.68 2.36
N VAL A 27 -6.72 15.07 1.22
CA VAL A 27 -7.21 15.78 0.04
C VAL A 27 -8.73 15.83 0.10
N HIS A 28 -9.29 17.04 0.19
CA HIS A 28 -10.72 17.24 0.03
C HIS A 28 -11.09 17.19 -1.45
N VAL A 29 -11.85 16.18 -1.85
CA VAL A 29 -12.42 16.04 -3.19
C VAL A 29 -13.93 15.96 -3.09
N THR A 30 -14.62 16.75 -3.92
CA THR A 30 -16.09 16.89 -3.88
C THR A 30 -16.78 16.05 -4.94
N ILE A 31 -16.04 15.58 -5.95
CA ILE A 31 -16.57 14.76 -7.06
C ILE A 31 -15.69 13.55 -7.32
N GLU A 32 -16.32 12.44 -7.72
CA GLU A 32 -15.68 11.14 -7.96
C GLU A 32 -14.51 11.23 -8.96
N LYS A 33 -14.69 11.98 -10.05
CA LYS A 33 -13.63 12.18 -11.05
C LYS A 33 -12.38 12.82 -10.44
N GLN A 34 -12.55 13.80 -9.54
CA GLN A 34 -11.41 14.42 -8.86
C GLN A 34 -10.71 13.45 -7.92
N LEU A 35 -11.45 12.56 -7.25
CA LEU A 35 -10.85 11.51 -6.43
C LEU A 35 -9.99 10.58 -7.31
N PHE A 36 -10.52 10.13 -8.44
CA PHE A 36 -9.80 9.26 -9.36
C PHE A 36 -8.54 9.94 -9.94
N ASP A 37 -8.65 11.20 -10.37
CA ASP A 37 -7.50 11.96 -10.87
C ASP A 37 -6.41 12.11 -9.78
N ARG A 38 -6.81 12.32 -8.53
CA ARG A 38 -5.88 12.42 -7.39
C ARG A 38 -5.22 11.09 -7.05
N LEU A 39 -5.96 9.99 -7.12
CA LEU A 39 -5.42 8.64 -6.93
C LEU A 39 -4.36 8.33 -8.00
N ASN A 40 -4.62 8.66 -9.27
CA ASN A 40 -3.63 8.47 -10.34
C ASN A 40 -2.36 9.31 -10.09
N VAL A 41 -2.52 10.58 -9.73
CA VAL A 41 -1.37 11.45 -9.41
C VAL A 41 -0.60 10.92 -8.21
N ALA A 42 -1.28 10.48 -7.14
CA ALA A 42 -0.61 9.91 -5.97
C ALA A 42 0.13 8.62 -6.33
N TRP A 43 -0.51 7.76 -7.13
CA TRP A 43 0.07 6.52 -7.63
C TRP A 43 1.36 6.75 -8.43
N ASP A 44 1.33 7.69 -9.39
CA ASP A 44 2.49 8.03 -10.21
C ASP A 44 3.62 8.70 -9.41
N ASN A 45 3.29 9.36 -8.29
CA ASN A 45 4.26 9.97 -7.38
C ASN A 45 4.87 8.99 -6.37
N ILE A 46 4.41 7.73 -6.32
CA ILE A 46 5.02 6.73 -5.44
C ILE A 46 6.46 6.49 -5.91
N ALA A 47 7.41 6.97 -5.12
CA ALA A 47 8.83 6.76 -5.41
C ALA A 47 9.17 5.26 -5.44
N THR A 48 9.97 4.85 -6.42
CA THR A 48 10.50 3.48 -6.53
C THR A 48 11.23 3.05 -5.25
N GLU A 49 11.85 4.00 -4.54
CA GLU A 49 12.49 3.76 -3.24
C GLU A 49 11.50 3.29 -2.16
N SER A 50 10.28 3.82 -2.15
CA SER A 50 9.21 3.39 -1.25
C SER A 50 8.78 1.96 -1.56
N LEU A 51 8.67 1.61 -2.85
CA LEU A 51 8.38 0.24 -3.29
C LEU A 51 9.52 -0.73 -2.91
N GLN A 52 10.77 -0.31 -3.08
CA GLN A 52 11.93 -1.13 -2.69
C GLN A 52 11.99 -1.35 -1.17
N LYS A 53 11.67 -0.32 -0.36
CA LYS A 53 11.55 -0.47 1.10
C LYS A 53 10.46 -1.46 1.46
N LEU A 54 9.31 -1.40 0.79
CA LEU A 54 8.19 -2.31 0.98
C LEU A 54 8.60 -3.76 0.71
N VAL A 55 9.25 -4.01 -0.43
CA VAL A 55 9.78 -5.34 -0.80
C VAL A 55 10.81 -5.84 0.21
N ARG A 56 11.69 -4.96 0.72
CA ARG A 56 12.68 -5.32 1.75
C ARG A 56 12.05 -5.61 3.12
N CYS A 57 10.90 -5.03 3.42
CA CYS A 57 10.17 -5.30 4.65
C CYS A 57 9.40 -6.62 4.58
N LEU A 58 9.10 -7.13 3.37
CA LEU A 58 8.34 -8.38 3.20
C LEU A 58 8.89 -9.56 4.00
N PRO A 59 10.19 -9.93 3.95
CA PRO A 59 10.67 -11.08 4.72
C PRO A 59 10.40 -10.98 6.22
N ARG A 60 10.55 -9.78 6.81
CA ARG A 60 10.27 -9.55 8.24
C ARG A 60 8.78 -9.65 8.57
N ILE A 61 7.98 -9.16 7.64
CA ILE A 61 6.53 -9.16 7.71
C ILE A 61 6.01 -10.60 7.62
N TRP A 62 6.57 -11.42 6.73
CA TRP A 62 6.24 -12.83 6.58
C TRP A 62 6.71 -13.66 7.77
N ASP A 63 7.91 -13.39 8.31
CA ASP A 63 8.38 -13.99 9.56
C ASP A 63 7.46 -13.68 10.74
N ALA A 64 6.89 -12.46 10.79
CA ALA A 64 5.91 -12.10 11.81
C ALA A 64 4.60 -12.89 11.67
N ILE A 65 4.15 -13.20 10.44
CA ILE A 65 3.00 -14.07 10.20
C ILE A 65 3.30 -15.50 10.65
N ILE A 66 4.47 -16.03 10.27
CA ILE A 66 4.84 -17.43 10.56
C ILE A 66 4.97 -17.67 12.07
N LYS A 67 5.34 -16.63 12.83
CA LYS A 67 5.47 -16.68 14.30
C LYS A 67 4.18 -16.38 15.07
N ALA A 68 3.18 -15.79 14.43
CA ALA A 68 1.89 -15.47 15.03
C ALA A 68 0.95 -16.68 15.03
#